data_AF-A0A444XYL1-F1
#
_entry.id   AF-A0A444XYL1-F1
#
_cell.length_a   1.000
_cell.length_b   1.000
_cell.length_c   1.000
_cell.angle_alpha   90.00
_cell.angle_beta   90.00
_cell.angle_gamma   90.00
#
_symmetry.space_group_name_H-M   'P 1'
#
loop_
_entity.id
_entity.type
_entity.pdbx_description
1 polymer ?
#
loop_
_entity_poly.entity_id
_entity_poly.type
_entity_poly.pdbx_seq_one_letter_code
_entity_poly.pdbx_strand_id
1 'polypeptide(L)' 'MSQSQSKKLMPNLDRQSTKVLNLTVLQRFNPFIAEILFTAAHVSFYEFNIETNQWTRKDVEGSLFVVKRNV' A
#
# COMPACT_ATOMS: atom_id res chain seq x y z
N MET A 1 33.00 -9.44 16.10
CA MET A 1 32.00 -8.35 16.10
C MET A 1 30.67 -8.94 15.63
N SER A 2 29.75 -9.25 16.55
CA SER A 2 28.43 -9.82 16.23
C SER A 2 27.46 -8.69 15.87
N GLN A 3 27.01 -8.65 14.61
CA GLN A 3 25.96 -7.74 14.20
C GLN A 3 24.64 -8.19 14.84
N SER A 4 24.10 -7.35 15.72
CA SER A 4 22.74 -7.53 16.25
C SER A 4 21.75 -7.32 15.11
N GLN A 5 21.20 -8.39 14.57
CA GLN A 5 20.01 -8.31 13.71
C GLN A 5 18.89 -7.71 14.55
N SER A 6 18.53 -6.45 14.28
CA SER A 6 17.29 -5.89 14.81
C SER A 6 16.14 -6.72 14.23
N LYS A 7 15.63 -7.69 15.00
CA LYS A 7 14.36 -8.35 14.67
C LYS A 7 13.35 -7.24 14.45
N LYS A 8 12.90 -7.06 13.21
CA LYS A 8 11.87 -6.10 12.85
C LYS A 8 10.68 -6.39 13.77
N LEU A 9 10.44 -5.50 14.72
CA LEU A 9 9.27 -5.56 15.61
C LEU A 9 8.05 -5.42 14.71
N MET A 10 7.48 -6.55 14.30
CA MET A 10 6.16 -6.53 13.71
C MET A 10 5.18 -6.48 14.89
N PRO A 11 4.40 -5.40 15.05
CA PRO A 11 3.34 -5.41 16.05
C PRO A 11 2.45 -6.62 15.75
N ASN A 12 2.22 -7.47 16.76
CA ASN A 12 1.28 -8.57 16.65
C ASN A 12 -0.14 -7.98 16.71
N LEU A 13 -0.54 -7.35 15.62
CA LEU A 13 -1.81 -6.68 15.48
C LEU A 13 -2.78 -7.66 14.81
N ASP A 14 -3.98 -7.80 15.38
CA ASP A 14 -5.00 -8.62 14.75
C ASP A 14 -5.43 -8.01 13.40
N ARG A 15 -6.10 -8.84 12.58
CA ARG A 15 -6.51 -8.45 11.24
C ARG A 15 -7.48 -7.27 11.22
N GLN A 16 -8.35 -7.17 12.22
CA GLN A 16 -9.35 -6.10 12.30
C GLN A 16 -8.67 -4.77 12.66
N SER A 17 -7.81 -4.78 13.68
CA SER A 17 -7.03 -3.61 14.07
C SER A 17 -6.14 -3.11 12.93
N THR A 18 -5.54 -4.02 12.15
CA THR A 18 -4.78 -3.66 10.94
C THR A 18 -5.66 -2.99 9.88
N LYS A 19 -6.88 -3.50 9.64
CA LYS A 19 -7.83 -2.90 8.68
C LYS A 19 -8.25 -1.50 9.11
N VAL A 20 -8.55 -1.30 10.40
CA VAL A 20 -8.93 0.00 10.97
C VAL A 20 -7.80 1.02 10.85
N LEU A 21 -6.57 0.62 11.20
CA LEU A 21 -5.41 1.49 11.11
C LEU A 21 -5.13 1.92 9.66
N ASN A 22 -5.13 0.96 8.72
CA ASN A 22 -4.92 1.25 7.31
C ASN A 22 -6.00 2.20 6.77
N LEU A 23 -7.27 1.96 7.09
CA LEU A 23 -8.37 2.83 6.66
C LEU A 23 -8.20 4.25 7.23
N THR A 24 -7.82 4.36 8.51
CA THR A 24 -7.59 5.66 9.17
C THR A 24 -6.46 6.43 8.48
N VAL A 25 -5.37 5.76 8.10
CA VAL A 25 -4.26 6.39 7.37
C VAL A 25 -4.72 6.88 5.99
N LEU A 26 -5.46 6.06 5.24
CA LEU A 26 -5.97 6.45 3.91
C LEU A 26 -6.93 7.65 3.99
N GLN A 27 -7.80 7.68 5.01
CA GLN A 27 -8.76 8.77 5.20
C GLN A 27 -8.11 10.12 5.52
N ARG A 28 -6.88 10.14 6.05
CA ARG A 28 -6.11 11.40 6.22
C ARG A 28 -5.80 12.08 4.89
N PHE A 29 -5.64 11.30 3.82
CA PHE A 29 -5.38 11.82 2.48
C PHE A 29 -6.69 12.04 1.69
N ASN A 30 -7.71 11.22 1.93
CA ASN A 30 -9.00 11.34 1.27
C ASN A 30 -10.17 10.95 2.21
N PRO A 31 -10.89 11.93 2.77
CA PRO A 31 -11.98 11.69 3.71
C PRO A 31 -13.17 10.87 3.15
N PHE A 32 -13.32 10.80 1.83
CA PHE A 32 -14.44 10.10 1.19
C PHE A 32 -14.20 8.58 1.04
N ILE A 33 -13.04 8.08 1.44
CA ILE A 33 -12.77 6.63 1.45
C ILE A 33 -13.61 5.99 2.55
N ALA A 34 -14.58 5.16 2.14
CA ALA A 34 -15.52 4.51 3.04
C ALA A 34 -15.04 3.13 3.49
N GLU A 35 -14.40 2.37 2.59
CA GLU A 35 -14.01 0.99 2.86
C GLU A 35 -12.78 0.56 2.04
N ILE A 36 -11.93 -0.29 2.62
CA ILE A 36 -10.90 -1.05 1.89
C ILE A 36 -11.49 -2.39 1.44
N LEU A 37 -11.55 -2.58 0.11
CA LEU A 37 -12.05 -3.78 -0.53
C LEU A 37 -10.94 -4.83 -0.73
N PHE A 38 -9.73 -4.38 -1.02
CA PHE A 38 -8.58 -5.26 -1.27
C PHE A 38 -7.26 -4.58 -0.91
N THR A 39 -6.27 -5.40 -0.55
CA THR A 39 -4.92 -4.97 -0.18
C THR A 39 -3.87 -5.88 -0.81
N ALA A 40 -2.81 -5.30 -1.37
CA ALA A 40 -1.58 -6.00 -1.73
C ALA A 40 -0.38 -5.34 -1.03
N ALA A 41 0.49 -6.15 -0.42
CA ALA A 41 1.59 -5.65 0.40
C ALA A 41 2.69 -4.97 -0.43
N HIS A 42 2.98 -5.51 -1.61
CA HIS A 42 4.07 -5.06 -2.47
C HIS A 42 3.63 -5.03 -3.93
N VAL A 43 3.72 -3.84 -4.54
CA VAL A 43 3.35 -3.54 -5.92
C VAL A 43 4.37 -2.55 -6.47
N SER A 44 4.72 -2.69 -7.75
CA SER A 44 5.50 -1.72 -8.52
C SER A 44 4.67 -1.16 -9.66
N PHE A 45 4.75 0.15 -9.90
CA PHE A 45 4.02 0.82 -10.97
C PHE A 45 4.83 0.88 -12.26
N TYR A 46 4.18 0.52 -13.37
CA TYR A 46 4.75 0.58 -14.72
C TYR A 46 3.85 1.39 -15.63
N GLU A 47 4.46 2.13 -16.53
CA GLU A 47 3.79 2.90 -17.58
C GLU A 47 4.17 2.34 -18.94
N PHE A 48 3.18 2.13 -19.80
CA PHE A 48 3.41 1.70 -21.18
C PHE A 48 3.47 2.92 -22.09
N ASN A 49 4.57 3.07 -22.83
CA ASN A 49 4.69 4.07 -23.89
C ASN A 49 4.23 3.46 -25.22
N ILE A 50 3.16 4.02 -25.79
CA ILE A 50 2.55 3.55 -27.04
C ILE A 50 3.42 3.88 -28.26
N GLU A 51 4.14 5.01 -28.24
CA GLU A 51 4.99 5.46 -29.35
C GLU A 51 6.21 4.54 -29.53
N THR A 52 6.81 4.10 -28.41
CA THR A 52 7.98 3.22 -28.42
C THR A 52 7.63 1.74 -28.22
N ASN A 53 6.37 1.41 -27.92
CA ASN A 53 5.89 0.09 -27.53
C ASN A 53 6.70 -0.57 -26.39
N GLN A 54 7.05 0.21 -25.38
CA GLN A 54 7.90 -0.24 -24.27
C GLN A 54 7.30 0.09 -22.91
N TRP A 55 7.61 -0.75 -21.93
CA TRP A 55 7.27 -0.51 -20.52
C TRP A 55 8.41 0.23 -19.81
N THR A 56 8.07 1.28 -19.07
CA THR A 56 9.00 1.99 -18.18
C THR A 56 8.56 1.80 -16.73
N ARG A 57 9.47 1.31 -15.88
CA ARG A 57 9.24 1.23 -14.43
C ARG A 57 9.24 2.64 -13.85
N LYS A 58 8.21 2.98 -13.07
CA LYS A 58 8.13 4.26 -12.37
C LYS A 58 8.72 4.13 -10.97
N ASP A 59 9.15 5.25 -10.40
CA ASP A 59 9.66 5.32 -9.03
C ASP A 59 8.50 5.37 -8.00
N VAL A 60 7.54 4.47 -8.17
CA VAL A 60 6.38 4.32 -7.30
C VAL A 60 6.23 2.83 -6.98
N GLU A 61 6.55 2.51 -5.73
CA GLU A 61 6.57 1.15 -5.20
C GLU A 61 6.02 1.16 -3.76
N GLY A 62 5.22 0.16 -3.40
CA GLY A 62 4.68 0.06 -2.05
C GLY A 62 3.43 -0.80 -1.97
N SER A 63 2.61 -0.54 -0.96
CA SER A 63 1.35 -1.24 -0.76
C SER A 63 0.22 -0.61 -1.59
N LEU A 64 -0.63 -1.46 -2.17
CA LEU A 64 -1.80 -1.05 -2.96
C LEU A 64 -3.08 -1.32 -2.17
N PHE A 65 -3.99 -0.34 -2.19
CA PHE A 65 -5.31 -0.44 -1.59
C PHE A 65 -6.38 -0.15 -2.63
N VAL A 66 -7.31 -1.09 -2.83
CA VAL A 66 -8.53 -0.85 -3.60
C VAL A 66 -9.60 -0.42 -2.62
N VAL A 67 -10.21 0.74 -2.87
CA VAL A 67 -11.13 1.38 -1.93
C VAL A 67 -12.48 1.69 -2.54
N LYS A 68 -13.53 1.62 -1.73
CA LYS A 68 -14.84 2.21 -2.03
C LYS A 68 -14.86 3.66 -1.54
N ARG A 69 -15.37 4.56 -2.38
CA ARG A 69 -15.61 5.97 -2.03
C ARG A 69 -17.09 6.25 -1.92
N ASN A 70 -17.47 7.14 -1.01
CA ASN A 70 -18.77 7.79 -1.05
C ASN A 70 -18.68 8.98 -2.02
N VAL A 71 -19.62 9.07 -2.96
CA VAL A 71 -19.74 10.17 -3.92
C VAL A 71 -20.60 11.27 -3.32
#